data_AF-N1W1P8-F1
#
_entry.id   AF-N1W1P8-F1
#
_cell.length_a   1.000
_cell.length_b   1.000
_cell.length_c   1.000
_cell.angle_alpha   90.00
_cell.angle_beta   90.00
_cell.angle_gamma   90.00
#
_symmetry.space_group_name_H-M   'P 1'
#
loop_
_entity.id
_entity.type
_entity.pdbx_description
1 polymer ?
#
loop_
_entity_poly.entity_id
_entity_poly.type
_entity_poly.pdbx_seq_one_letter_code
_entity_poly.pdbx_strand_id
1 'polypeptide(L)'
;MKKIFMALILTTAFALVTFNVYTAVPADMAKEVYVPFDPNKKKVGEECKSSDECQKHHECTNNGEKNVCTAPPPPKLPPGAVT
;
A
#
# COMPACT_ATOMS: atom_id res chain seq x y z
N MET A 1 27.69 29.95 -39.45
CA MET A 1 28.02 28.62 -38.89
C MET A 1 28.07 28.59 -37.36
N LYS A 2 28.75 29.52 -36.67
CA LYS A 2 28.86 29.54 -35.19
C LYS A 2 27.51 29.58 -34.43
N LYS A 3 26.51 30.31 -34.95
CA LYS A 3 25.16 30.40 -34.35
C LYS A 3 24.35 29.11 -34.48
N ILE A 4 24.53 28.39 -35.59
CA ILE A 4 23.86 27.11 -35.86
C ILE A 4 24.47 26.02 -34.97
N PHE A 5 25.80 26.02 -34.80
CA PHE A 5 26.49 25.14 -33.85
C PHE A 5 26.05 25.37 -32.40
N MET A 6 25.88 26.63 -31.97
CA MET A 6 25.44 26.91 -30.61
C MET A 6 23.97 26.49 -30.37
N ALA A 7 23.10 26.66 -31.37
CA ALA A 7 21.71 26.20 -31.29
C ALA A 7 21.60 24.67 -31.18
N LEU A 8 22.44 23.92 -31.92
CA LEU A 8 22.47 22.45 -31.88
C LEU A 8 22.92 21.90 -30.52
N ILE A 9 23.88 22.56 -29.87
CA ILE A 9 24.36 22.18 -28.52
C ILE A 9 23.26 22.44 -27.48
N LEU A 10 22.54 23.57 -27.61
CA LEU A 10 21.48 23.93 -26.67
C LEU A 10 20.30 22.94 -26.73
N THR A 11 19.90 22.52 -27.93
CA THR A 11 18.78 21.60 -28.10
C THR A 11 19.09 20.18 -27.64
N THR A 12 20.32 19.69 -27.88
CA THR A 12 20.76 18.37 -27.38
C THR A 12 20.88 18.35 -25.86
N ALA A 13 21.39 19.41 -25.24
CA ALA A 13 21.42 19.51 -23.77
C ALA A 13 20.03 19.48 -23.15
N PHE A 14 19.05 20.18 -23.76
CA PHE A 14 17.68 20.21 -23.24
C PHE A 14 16.97 18.85 -23.35
N ALA A 15 17.20 18.11 -24.43
CA ALA A 15 16.63 16.78 -24.64
C ALA A 15 17.16 15.73 -23.64
N LEU A 16 18.42 15.84 -23.21
CA LEU A 16 19.01 14.92 -22.22
C LEU A 16 18.47 15.13 -20.80
N VAL A 17 18.01 16.35 -20.45
CA VAL A 17 17.48 16.65 -19.11
C VAL A 17 16.06 16.10 -18.93
N THR A 18 15.23 16.09 -19.97
CA THR A 18 13.82 15.69 -19.84
C THR A 18 13.59 14.17 -19.90
N PHE A 19 14.57 13.38 -20.37
CA PHE A 19 14.41 11.94 -20.56
C PHE A 19 14.47 11.10 -19.27
N ASN A 20 15.00 11.65 -18.18
CA ASN A 20 15.21 10.90 -16.92
C ASN A 20 13.97 10.82 -16.00
N VAL A 21 12.84 11.45 -16.36
CA VAL A 21 11.65 11.52 -15.48
C VAL A 21 10.70 10.32 -15.64
N TYR A 22 10.95 9.42 -16.61
CA TYR A 22 10.08 8.28 -16.90
C TYR A 22 10.62 6.92 -16.42
N THR A 23 11.44 6.89 -15.36
CA THR A 23 11.69 5.60 -14.69
C THR A 23 10.43 5.23 -13.91
N ALA A 24 9.62 4.38 -14.52
CA ALA A 24 8.45 3.75 -13.92
C ALA A 24 8.82 3.22 -12.54
N VAL A 25 8.19 3.78 -11.51
CA VAL A 25 8.23 3.24 -10.15
C VAL A 25 7.67 1.82 -10.25
N PRO A 26 8.43 0.76 -9.95
CA PRO A 26 7.85 -0.57 -9.90
C PRO A 26 6.80 -0.53 -8.79
N ALA A 27 5.54 -0.65 -9.17
CA ALA A 27 4.46 -0.88 -8.22
C ALA A 27 4.67 -2.29 -7.68
N ASP A 28 5.46 -2.43 -6.62
CA ASP A 28 5.42 -3.57 -5.72
C ASP A 28 4.02 -3.60 -5.11
N MET A 29 3.10 -4.22 -5.85
CA MET A 29 1.78 -4.57 -5.38
C MET A 29 1.99 -5.56 -4.24
N ALA A 30 2.07 -5.04 -3.01
CA ALA A 30 2.02 -5.84 -1.81
C ALA A 30 0.74 -6.67 -1.90
N LYS A 31 0.92 -7.93 -2.26
CA LYS A 31 -0.17 -8.90 -2.44
C LYS A 31 -0.93 -8.87 -1.12
N GLU A 32 -2.20 -8.46 -1.15
CA GLU A 32 -3.06 -8.60 0.02
C GLU A 32 -2.99 -10.06 0.41
N VAL A 33 -2.40 -10.34 1.58
CA VAL A 33 -2.27 -11.70 2.08
C VAL A 33 -3.68 -12.10 2.48
N TYR A 34 -4.43 -12.68 1.54
CA TYR A 34 -5.70 -13.32 1.82
C TYR A 34 -5.39 -14.46 2.78
N VAL A 35 -5.76 -14.28 4.05
CA VAL A 35 -5.66 -15.35 5.02
C VAL A 35 -6.99 -16.11 5.01
N PRO A 36 -6.96 -17.43 4.74
CA PRO A 36 -8.15 -18.26 4.83
C PRO A 36 -8.80 -18.14 6.21
N PHE A 37 -10.11 -18.01 6.22
CA PHE A 37 -10.91 -17.99 7.44
C PHE A 37 -10.78 -19.34 8.16
N ASP A 38 -10.38 -19.32 9.43
CA ASP A 38 -10.29 -20.52 10.25
C ASP A 38 -11.61 -20.72 11.01
N PRO A 39 -12.40 -21.77 10.72
CA PRO A 39 -13.68 -21.99 11.38
C PRO A 39 -13.58 -22.26 12.89
N ASN A 40 -12.39 -22.53 13.43
CA ASN A 40 -12.18 -22.72 14.86
C ASN A 40 -11.85 -21.40 15.59
N LYS A 41 -11.69 -20.30 14.86
CA LYS A 41 -11.37 -18.98 15.42
C LYS A 41 -12.55 -18.02 15.35
N LYS A 42 -12.65 -17.17 16.37
CA LYS A 42 -13.69 -16.16 16.55
C LYS A 42 -13.59 -15.07 15.49
N LYS A 43 -14.74 -14.72 14.95
CA LYS A 43 -14.92 -13.67 13.94
C LYS A 43 -14.98 -12.29 14.58
N VAL A 44 -14.97 -11.24 13.76
CA VAL A 44 -15.12 -9.86 14.22
C VAL A 44 -16.41 -9.70 15.04
N GLY A 45 -16.33 -9.02 16.18
CA GLY A 45 -17.47 -8.75 17.07
C GLY A 45 -17.79 -9.87 18.06
N GLU A 46 -17.08 -11.01 18.00
CA GLU A 46 -17.22 -12.06 19.00
C GLU A 46 -16.31 -11.84 20.19
N GLU A 47 -16.78 -12.28 21.36
CA GLU A 47 -16.09 -12.10 22.63
C GLU A 47 -14.82 -12.94 22.68
N CYS A 48 -13.69 -12.31 22.91
CA CYS A 48 -12.39 -12.96 23.02
C CYS A 48 -11.78 -12.69 24.41
N LYS A 49 -10.99 -13.63 24.89
CA LYS A 49 -10.18 -13.50 26.10
C LYS A 49 -8.72 -13.26 25.74
N SER A 50 -8.24 -13.86 24.66
CA SER A 50 -6.95 -13.54 24.04
C SER A 50 -7.05 -13.36 22.51
N SER A 51 -6.08 -12.67 21.91
CA SER A 51 -6.00 -12.47 20.46
C SER A 51 -5.82 -13.78 19.67
N ASP A 52 -5.36 -14.85 20.33
CA ASP A 52 -5.21 -16.18 19.69
C ASP A 52 -6.55 -16.82 19.34
N GLU A 53 -7.61 -16.45 20.05
CA GLU A 53 -8.97 -16.90 19.75
C GLU A 53 -9.54 -16.22 18.51
N CYS A 54 -9.02 -15.07 18.12
CA CYS A 54 -9.48 -14.32 16.96
C CYS A 54 -8.87 -14.84 15.66
N GLN A 55 -9.56 -14.59 14.54
CA GLN A 55 -9.02 -14.82 13.20
C GLN A 55 -7.59 -14.29 13.07
N LYS A 56 -6.77 -14.92 12.22
CA LYS A 56 -5.39 -14.49 12.02
C LYS A 56 -5.37 -13.02 11.57
N HIS A 57 -4.44 -12.24 12.13
CA HIS A 57 -4.35 -10.77 11.95
C HIS A 57 -5.47 -9.94 12.61
N HIS A 58 -6.41 -10.55 13.34
CA HIS A 58 -7.36 -9.82 14.17
C HIS A 58 -6.83 -9.67 15.59
N GLU A 59 -7.19 -8.57 16.24
CA GLU A 59 -6.79 -8.27 17.61
C GLU A 59 -7.98 -8.39 18.56
N CYS A 60 -7.74 -8.80 19.80
CA CYS A 60 -8.75 -8.80 20.84
C CYS A 60 -8.78 -7.44 21.55
N THR A 61 -9.78 -6.61 21.23
CA THR A 61 -9.90 -5.23 21.72
C THR A 61 -11.12 -5.05 22.60
N ASN A 62 -11.01 -4.30 23.68
CA ASN A 62 -12.15 -3.97 24.55
C ASN A 62 -13.05 -2.91 23.90
N ASN A 63 -14.33 -3.23 23.72
CA ASN A 63 -15.33 -2.31 23.15
C ASN A 63 -16.18 -1.60 24.23
N GLY A 64 -15.67 -1.44 25.45
CA GLY A 64 -16.34 -0.81 26.59
C GLY A 64 -17.17 -1.77 27.45
N GLU A 65 -17.78 -2.79 26.86
CA GLU A 65 -18.60 -3.78 27.60
C GLU A 65 -17.89 -5.13 27.75
N LYS A 66 -17.17 -5.54 26.70
CA LYS A 66 -16.50 -6.83 26.61
C LYS A 66 -15.35 -6.76 25.61
N ASN A 67 -14.41 -7.69 25.74
CA ASN A 67 -13.31 -7.85 24.81
C ASN A 67 -13.82 -8.57 23.57
N VAL A 68 -13.63 -7.99 22.38
CA VAL A 68 -14.10 -8.54 21.11
C VAL A 68 -13.01 -8.56 20.06
N CYS A 69 -13.09 -9.52 19.14
CA CYS A 69 -12.16 -9.58 18.01
C CYS A 69 -12.45 -8.43 17.04
N THR A 70 -11.41 -7.69 16.66
CA THR A 70 -11.47 -6.57 15.71
C THR A 70 -10.54 -6.83 14.51
N ALA A 71 -11.03 -6.52 13.32
CA ALA A 71 -10.22 -6.61 12.10
C ALA A 71 -9.16 -5.49 12.07
N PRO A 72 -7.99 -5.74 11.47
CA PRO A 72 -6.94 -4.73 11.33
C PRO A 72 -7.40 -3.62 10.38
N PRO A 73 -6.94 -2.36 10.59
CA PRO A 73 -7.29 -1.27 9.69
C PRO A 73 -6.75 -1.54 8.28
N PRO A 74 -7.52 -1.21 7.23
CA PRO A 74 -7.04 -1.36 5.87
C PRO A 74 -5.78 -0.50 5.67
N PRO A 75 -4.79 -1.00 4.92
CA PRO A 75 -3.60 -0.22 4.61
C PRO A 75 -4.00 1.07 3.88
N LYS A 76 -3.37 2.19 4.25
CA LYS A 76 -3.61 3.47 3.59
C LYS A 76 -3.08 3.39 2.17
N LEU A 77 -3.99 3.33 1.19
CA LEU A 77 -3.61 3.44 -0.21
C LEU A 77 -3.15 4.88 -0.51
N PRO A 78 -2.10 5.06 -1.33
CA PRO A 78 -1.72 6.39 -1.80
C PRO A 78 -2.87 7.01 -2.61
N PRO A 79 -3.05 8.36 -2.54
CA PRO A 79 -4.07 9.05 -3.32
C PRO A 79 -3.88 8.76 -4.83
N GLY A 80 -4.91 8.21 -5.49
CA GLY A 80 -4.88 7.86 -6.91
C GLY A 80 -4.85 6.37 -7.25
N ALA A 81 -4.83 5.47 -6.25
CA ALA A 81 -4.84 4.02 -6.45
C ALA A 81 -6.25 3.38 -6.55
N VAL A 82 -7.32 4.18 -6.47
CA VAL A 82 -8.70 3.73 -6.72
C VAL A 82 -9.12 4.20 -8.10
N THR A 83 -8.90 3.35 -9.11
CA THR A 83 -9.49 3.48 -10.45
C THR A 83 -10.82 2.78 -10.51
#